data_AF-A0A0B4CL89-F1
#
_entry.id   AF-A0A0B4CL89-F1
#
_cell.length_a   1.000
_cell.length_b   1.000
_cell.length_c   1.000
_cell.angle_alpha   90.00
_cell.angle_beta   90.00
_cell.angle_gamma   90.00
#
_symmetry.space_group_name_H-M   'P 1'
#
loop_
_entity.id
_entity.type
_entity.pdbx_description
1 polymer ?
#
loop_
_entity_poly.entity_id
_entity_poly.type
_entity_poly.pdbx_seq_one_letter_code
_entity_poly.pdbx_strand_id
1 'polypeptide(L)' 'MSRPVPPFTTNYHIDLQVDLDDAVDDRRRMVAEWWCCDHSEGAWFRSVNKLTGVVRFSFDSHQDAVAFWLAN' A
#
# COMPACT_ATOMS: atom_id res chain seq x y z
N MET A 1 16.71 -19.17 0.88
CA MET A 1 16.12 -18.31 -0.18
C MET A 1 14.63 -18.63 -0.24
N SER A 2 13.76 -17.67 0.06
CA SER A 2 12.31 -17.86 -0.03
C SER A 2 11.91 -18.04 -1.48
N ARG A 3 10.99 -18.97 -1.77
CA ARG A 3 10.44 -19.15 -3.12
C ARG A 3 9.77 -17.83 -3.56
N PRO A 4 9.82 -17.47 -4.86
CA PRO A 4 9.08 -16.32 -5.37
C PRO A 4 7.60 -16.50 -5.03
N VAL A 5 6.99 -15.49 -4.42
CA VAL A 5 5.54 -15.47 -4.19
C VAL A 5 4.88 -15.33 -5.56
N PRO A 6 3.95 -16.22 -5.95
CA PRO A 6 3.26 -16.09 -7.22
C PRO A 6 2.53 -14.73 -7.28
N PRO A 7 2.51 -14.07 -8.44
CA PRO A 7 1.77 -12.83 -8.59
C PRO A 7 0.30 -13.07 -8.27
N PHE A 8 -0.29 -12.16 -7.50
CA PHE A 8 -1.71 -12.20 -7.16
C PHE A 8 -2.42 -10.99 -7.75
N THR A 9 -3.70 -11.17 -8.06
CA THR A 9 -4.60 -10.11 -8.51
C THR A 9 -5.63 -9.88 -7.41
N THR A 10 -5.93 -8.63 -7.11
CA THR A 10 -6.90 -8.28 -6.07
C THR A 10 -7.80 -7.14 -6.51
N ASN A 11 -9.01 -7.12 -5.97
CA ASN A 11 -9.95 -6.00 -6.09
C ASN A 11 -9.89 -5.06 -4.88
N TYR A 12 -9.16 -5.41 -3.82
CA TYR A 12 -9.04 -4.59 -2.61
C TYR A 12 -7.86 -3.63 -2.75
N HIS A 13 -8.19 -2.36 -3.00
CA HIS A 13 -7.21 -1.31 -3.18
C HIS A 13 -7.62 -0.05 -2.43
N ILE A 14 -6.61 0.66 -1.92
CA ILE A 14 -6.77 1.95 -1.25
C ILE A 14 -5.80 2.94 -1.90
N ASP A 15 -6.36 4.06 -2.32
CA ASP A 15 -5.63 5.11 -3.04
C ASP A 15 -5.30 6.24 -2.06
N LEU A 16 -4.00 6.52 -1.92
CA LEU A 16 -3.48 7.65 -1.18
C LEU A 16 -3.05 8.72 -2.19
N GLN A 17 -3.66 9.90 -2.09
CA GLN A 17 -3.22 11.07 -2.83
C GLN A 17 -2.03 11.68 -2.08
N VAL A 18 -0.87 11.72 -2.73
CA VAL A 18 0.37 12.29 -2.18
C VAL A 18 1.07 13.14 -3.22
N ASP A 19 1.61 14.27 -2.77
CA ASP A 19 2.66 14.96 -3.49
C ASP A 19 4.01 14.32 -3.15
N LEU A 20 4.64 13.68 -4.14
CA LEU A 20 5.93 13.00 -3.93
C LEU A 20 7.11 13.97 -3.83
N ASP A 21 6.92 15.23 -4.24
CA ASP A 21 7.94 16.28 -4.12
C ASP A 21 7.83 17.01 -2.77
N ASP A 22 6.73 16.81 -2.02
CA ASP A 22 6.56 17.28 -0.66
C ASP A 22 7.04 16.25 0.37
N ALA A 23 7.97 16.66 1.24
CA ALA A 23 8.58 15.76 2.21
C ALA A 23 7.60 15.24 3.28
N VAL A 24 6.51 15.97 3.57
CA VAL A 24 5.51 15.53 4.54
C VAL A 24 4.61 14.46 3.92
N ASP A 25 4.19 14.64 2.67
CA ASP A 25 3.39 13.66 1.95
C ASP A 25 4.20 12.41 1.59
N ASP A 26 5.48 12.54 1.23
CA ASP A 26 6.35 11.37 1.06
C ASP A 26 6.51 10.60 2.37
N ARG A 27 6.61 11.30 3.51
CA ARG A 27 6.62 10.65 4.82
C ARG A 27 5.32 9.90 5.11
N ARG A 28 4.16 10.44 4.72
CA ARG A 28 2.86 9.74 4.87
C ARG A 28 2.83 8.45 4.06
N ARG A 29 3.32 8.48 2.81
CA ARG A 29 3.51 7.26 2.00
C ARG A 29 4.42 6.25 2.71
N MET A 30 5.55 6.68 3.26
CA MET A 30 6.48 5.79 3.96
C MET A 30 5.86 5.13 5.19
N VAL A 31 5.10 5.89 5.98
CA VAL A 31 4.40 5.36 7.16
C VAL A 31 3.35 4.33 6.76
N ALA A 32 2.59 4.60 5.70
CA ALA A 32 1.64 3.63 5.15
C ALA A 32 2.34 2.33 4.71
N GLU A 33 3.49 2.42 4.04
CA GLU A 33 4.28 1.25 3.66
C GLU A 33 4.82 0.47 4.86
N TRP A 34 5.28 1.16 5.90
CA TRP A 34 5.71 0.52 7.14
C TRP A 34 4.57 -0.21 7.82
N TRP A 35 3.39 0.39 7.86
CA TRP A 35 2.20 -0.29 8.37
C TRP A 35 1.98 -1.62 7.64
N CYS A 36 2.07 -1.64 6.30
CA CYS A 36 1.88 -2.87 5.53
C CYS A 36 2.97 -3.92 5.82
N CYS A 37 4.22 -3.51 6.05
CA CYS A 37 5.28 -4.43 6.43
C CYS A 37 5.06 -5.07 7.81
N ASP A 38 4.53 -4.30 8.76
CA ASP A 38 4.46 -4.70 10.17
C ASP A 38 3.12 -5.37 10.55
N HIS A 39 2.02 -5.00 9.87
CA HIS A 39 0.66 -5.35 10.29
C HIS A 39 -0.13 -6.16 9.25
N SER A 40 0.28 -6.18 7.98
CA SER A 40 -0.42 -6.98 6.96
C SER A 40 -0.21 -8.46 7.22
N GLU A 41 -1.30 -9.23 7.35
CA GLU A 41 -1.21 -10.68 7.51
C GLU A 41 -1.05 -11.39 6.17
N GLY A 42 -1.65 -10.83 5.11
CA GLY A 42 -1.60 -11.34 3.74
C GLY A 42 -0.55 -10.67 2.85
N ALA A 43 -0.53 -11.09 1.58
CA ALA A 43 0.30 -10.47 0.56
C ALA A 43 -0.25 -9.07 0.20
N TRP A 44 0.66 -8.13 -0.03
CA TRP A 44 0.32 -6.78 -0.49
C TRP A 44 1.34 -6.32 -1.53
N PHE A 45 0.93 -5.35 -2.35
CA PHE A 45 1.84 -4.62 -3.22
C PHE A 45 1.41 -3.16 -3.35
N ARG A 46 2.32 -2.31 -3.78
CA ARG A 46 2.05 -0.90 -4.09
C ARG A 46 2.27 -0.59 -5.55
N SER A 47 1.53 0.38 -6.05
CA SER A 47 1.78 1.01 -7.35
C SER A 47 1.72 2.52 -7.22
N VAL A 48 2.57 3.23 -7.97
CA VAL A 48 2.69 4.69 -7.90
C VAL A 48 2.40 5.27 -9.27
N ASN A 49 1.35 6.08 -9.37
CA ASN A 49 1.08 6.90 -10.54
C ASN A 49 1.65 8.31 -10.32
N LYS A 50 2.84 8.55 -10.86
CA LYS A 50 3.53 9.85 -10.75
C LYS A 50 2.81 10.98 -11.47
N LEU A 51 2.01 10.69 -12.50
CA LEU A 51 1.29 11.73 -13.24
C LEU A 51 0.13 12.30 -12.43
N THR A 52 -0.51 11.45 -11.62
CA THR A 52 -1.68 11.84 -10.82
C THR A 52 -1.36 12.02 -9.34
N GLY A 53 -0.14 11.71 -8.89
CA GLY A 53 0.23 11.71 -7.47
C GLY A 53 -0.53 10.66 -6.65
N VAL A 54 -0.95 9.55 -7.27
CA VAL A 54 -1.72 8.51 -6.58
C VAL A 54 -0.80 7.34 -6.26
N VAL A 55 -0.70 7.00 -4.97
CA VAL A 55 -0.10 5.76 -4.50
C VAL A 55 -1.23 4.80 -4.14
N ARG A 56 -1.32 3.68 -4.85
CA ARG A 56 -2.31 2.64 -4.62
C ARG A 56 -1.68 1.48 -3.86
N PHE A 57 -2.27 1.15 -2.72
CA PHE A 57 -1.97 -0.04 -1.94
C PHE A 57 -3.00 -1.12 -2.25
N SER A 58 -2.54 -2.31 -2.60
CA SER A 58 -3.36 -3.45 -3.00
C SER A 58 -3.12 -4.63 -2.07
N PHE A 59 -4.19 -5.24 -1.57
CA PHE A 59 -4.14 -6.29 -0.55
C PHE A 59 -4.83 -7.56 -1.03
N ASP A 60 -4.26 -8.72 -0.75
CA ASP A 60 -4.90 -10.01 -1.06
C ASP A 60 -6.14 -10.27 -0.18
N SER A 61 -6.12 -9.73 1.04
CA SER A 61 -7.20 -9.86 2.02
C SER A 61 -8.05 -8.60 2.13
N HIS A 62 -9.37 -8.77 2.17
CA HIS A 62 -10.30 -7.69 2.50
C HIS A 62 -10.06 -7.15 3.92
N GLN A 63 -9.70 -8.03 4.86
CA GLN A 63 -9.45 -7.67 6.25
C GLN A 63 -8.22 -6.74 6.36
N ASP A 64 -7.13 -7.04 5.63
CA ASP A 64 -5.94 -6.18 5.61
C ASP A 64 -6.27 -4.81 5.00
N ALA A 65 -7.06 -4.76 3.93
CA ALA A 65 -7.49 -3.50 3.34
C ALA A 65 -8.31 -2.66 4.34
N VAL A 66 -9.27 -3.26 5.05
CA VAL A 66 -10.06 -2.55 6.07
C VAL A 66 -9.17 -2.08 7.23
N ALA A 67 -8.27 -2.92 7.72
CA ALA A 67 -7.35 -2.56 8.79
C ALA A 67 -6.41 -1.42 8.38
N PHE A 68 -5.89 -1.44 7.14
CA PHE A 68 -5.09 -0.37 6.58
C PHE A 68 -5.87 0.94 6.52
N TRP A 69 -7.11 0.89 6.03
CA TRP A 69 -7.99 2.07 5.92
C TRP A 69 -8.31 2.71 7.28
N LEU A 70 -8.46 1.90 8.33
CA LEU A 70 -8.72 2.42 9.67
C LEU A 70 -7.47 3.01 10.34
N ALA A 71 -6.28 2.63 9.89
CA ALA A 71 -5.01 3.07 10.46
C ALA A 71 -4.42 4.33 9.81
N ASN A 72 -4.90 4.72 8.61
CA ASN A 72 -4.38 5.83 7.81
C ASN A 72 -5.46 6.86 7.48
#